data_AF-A0A7Y7DDE8-F1
#
_entry.id   AF-A0A7Y7DDE8-F1
#
_cell.length_a   1.000
_cell.length_b   1.000
_cell.length_c   1.000
_cell.angle_alpha   90.00
_cell.angle_beta   90.00
_cell.angle_gamma   90.00
#
_symmetry.space_group_name_H-M   'P 1'
#
loop_
_entity.id
_entity.type
_entity.pdbx_description
1 polymer ?
#
loop_
_entity_poly.entity_id
_entity_poly.type
_entity_poly.pdbx_seq_one_letter_code
_entity_poly.pdbx_strand_id
1 'polypeptide(L)'
;MQDLKGFLDEKVEQYNQPGFIPNDPISIPHLYQKKQDIEISGFFAAILAWGQRKTIISKCLELMEMMDHAPHDFMLNHQDSDLKAFLNFKHRTFNDIDTLYFIHFFSWFYKNHSSLEEAFLVGTNYAGEAMEGMLIRFHELFFSLPDAPHRTKKHIATPARKSA
;
A
#
# COMPACT_ATOMS: atom_id res chain seq x y z
N MET A 1 27.46 -12.22 -19.95
CA MET A 1 26.43 -11.23 -19.54
C MET A 1 26.82 -9.91 -20.18
N GLN A 2 26.73 -9.82 -21.52
CA GLN A 2 27.16 -8.64 -22.26
C GLN A 2 26.01 -7.63 -22.27
N ASP A 3 26.28 -6.48 -21.66
CA ASP A 3 25.41 -5.31 -21.48
C ASP A 3 24.04 -5.51 -20.81
N LEU A 4 24.07 -5.93 -19.54
CA LEU A 4 22.87 -5.95 -18.69
C LEU A 4 22.25 -4.56 -18.54
N LYS A 5 23.05 -3.49 -18.51
CA LYS A 5 22.54 -2.12 -18.37
C LYS A 5 21.72 -1.73 -19.58
N GLY A 6 22.26 -1.87 -20.79
CA GLY A 6 21.55 -1.55 -22.03
C GLY A 6 20.25 -2.36 -22.17
N PHE A 7 20.28 -3.64 -21.80
CA PHE A 7 19.07 -4.46 -21.76
C PHE A 7 18.01 -3.92 -20.77
N LEU A 8 18.41 -3.53 -19.56
CA LEU A 8 17.48 -2.97 -18.57
C LEU A 8 16.94 -1.60 -19.00
N ASP A 9 17.77 -0.75 -19.58
CA ASP A 9 17.36 0.56 -20.10
C ASP A 9 16.32 0.40 -21.24
N GLU A 10 16.55 -0.52 -22.18
CA GLU A 10 15.58 -0.87 -23.22
C GLU A 10 14.24 -1.32 -22.61
N LYS A 11 14.28 -2.13 -21.54
CA LYS A 11 13.04 -2.57 -20.87
C LYS A 11 12.33 -1.44 -20.13
N VAL A 12 13.08 -0.49 -19.55
CA VAL A 12 12.49 0.71 -18.97
C VAL A 12 11.77 1.52 -20.04
N GLU A 13 12.41 1.79 -21.18
CA GLU A 13 11.78 2.51 -22.30
C GLU A 13 10.55 1.78 -22.84
N GLN A 14 10.60 0.44 -22.91
CA GLN A 14 9.49 -0.38 -23.38
C GLN A 14 8.28 -0.33 -22.43
N TYR A 15 8.49 -0.44 -21.12
CA TYR A 15 7.41 -0.68 -20.15
C TYR A 15 7.00 0.55 -19.35
N ASN A 16 7.90 1.50 -19.10
CA ASN A 16 7.64 2.71 -18.32
C ASN A 16 7.00 3.81 -19.18
N GLN A 17 5.87 3.48 -19.81
CA GLN A 17 5.10 4.41 -20.64
C GLN A 17 3.60 4.34 -20.29
N PRO A 18 2.84 5.44 -20.46
CA PRO A 18 1.44 5.52 -20.03
C PRO A 18 0.52 4.42 -20.58
N GLY A 19 0.84 3.85 -21.75
CA GLY A 19 0.08 2.76 -22.36
C GLY A 19 -0.01 1.47 -21.52
N PHE A 20 0.89 1.28 -20.53
CA PHE A 20 0.83 0.15 -19.62
C PHE A 20 -0.08 0.38 -18.41
N ILE A 21 -0.40 1.64 -18.09
CA ILE A 21 -1.20 2.01 -16.91
C ILE A 21 -2.59 1.35 -16.92
N PRO A 22 -3.41 1.40 -18.00
CA PRO A 22 -4.79 0.90 -17.95
C PRO A 22 -4.94 -0.58 -17.58
N ASN A 23 -3.87 -1.36 -17.80
CA ASN A 23 -3.85 -2.78 -17.52
C ASN A 23 -2.95 -3.12 -16.33
N ASP A 24 -2.53 -2.16 -15.52
CA ASP A 24 -1.64 -2.38 -14.38
C ASP A 24 -2.30 -1.88 -13.07
N PRO A 25 -2.05 -2.49 -11.90
CA PRO A 25 -2.56 -1.99 -10.63
C PRO A 25 -2.22 -0.53 -10.34
N ILE A 26 -1.17 0.03 -10.96
CA ILE A 26 -0.88 1.46 -10.87
C ILE A 26 -2.02 2.35 -11.42
N SER A 27 -2.94 1.82 -12.23
CA SER A 27 -4.16 2.55 -12.64
C SER A 27 -5.04 2.98 -11.46
N ILE A 28 -5.01 2.27 -10.34
CA ILE A 28 -5.86 2.53 -9.18
C ILE A 28 -5.56 3.90 -8.54
N PRO A 29 -4.31 4.24 -8.17
CA PRO A 29 -4.00 5.59 -7.69
C PRO A 29 -4.24 6.69 -8.72
N HIS A 30 -4.17 6.39 -10.02
CA HIS A 30 -4.47 7.37 -11.08
C HIS A 30 -5.96 7.76 -11.17
N LEU A 31 -6.84 7.09 -10.43
CA LEU A 31 -8.25 7.48 -10.30
C LEU A 31 -8.43 8.74 -9.44
N TYR A 32 -7.40 9.14 -8.68
CA TYR A 32 -7.50 10.17 -7.66
C TYR A 32 -6.58 11.36 -7.95
N GLN A 33 -6.97 12.54 -7.44
CA GLN A 33 -6.17 13.77 -7.49
C GLN A 33 -5.66 14.19 -6.11
N LYS A 34 -6.38 13.84 -5.04
CA LYS A 34 -6.00 14.16 -3.66
C LYS A 34 -4.82 13.29 -3.24
N LYS A 35 -3.75 13.92 -2.70
CA LYS A 35 -2.51 13.23 -2.31
C LYS A 35 -2.77 11.98 -1.46
N GLN A 36 -3.58 12.10 -0.41
CA GLN A 36 -3.82 10.99 0.51
C GLN A 36 -4.64 9.85 -0.10
N ASP A 37 -5.56 10.16 -1.04
CA ASP A 37 -6.29 9.12 -1.76
C ASP A 37 -5.35 8.34 -2.69
N ILE A 38 -4.41 9.04 -3.34
CA ILE A 38 -3.34 8.42 -4.14
C ILE A 38 -2.45 7.54 -3.26
N GLU A 39 -2.05 8.02 -2.09
CA GLU A 39 -1.21 7.28 -1.14
C GLU A 39 -1.89 6.00 -0.65
N ILE A 40 -3.13 6.10 -0.14
CA ILE A 40 -3.86 4.95 0.40
C ILE A 40 -4.16 3.93 -0.70
N SER A 41 -4.70 4.39 -1.83
CA SER A 41 -5.06 3.50 -2.94
C SER A 41 -3.84 2.87 -3.60
N GLY A 42 -2.75 3.62 -3.74
CA GLY A 42 -1.46 3.11 -4.22
C GLY A 42 -0.86 2.07 -3.28
N PHE A 43 -0.98 2.27 -1.97
CA PHE A 43 -0.52 1.29 -0.98
C PHE A 43 -1.31 -0.01 -1.05
N PHE A 44 -2.65 0.04 -1.09
CA PHE A 44 -3.47 -1.15 -1.29
C PHE A 44 -3.18 -1.84 -2.62
N ALA A 45 -3.04 -1.09 -3.71
CA ALA A 45 -2.70 -1.65 -5.02
C ALA A 45 -1.37 -2.41 -4.99
N ALA A 46 -0.34 -1.86 -4.33
CA ALA A 46 0.96 -2.52 -4.17
C ALA A 46 0.87 -3.79 -3.32
N ILE A 47 0.10 -3.75 -2.23
CA ILE A 47 -0.05 -4.88 -1.29
C ILE A 47 -0.82 -6.04 -1.94
N LEU A 48 -1.81 -5.73 -2.77
CA LEU A 48 -2.60 -6.72 -3.48
C LEU A 48 -1.94 -7.20 -4.79
N ALA A 49 -0.78 -6.65 -5.20
CA ALA A 49 -0.12 -6.89 -6.48
C ALA A 49 0.51 -8.29 -6.67
N TRP A 50 -0.11 -9.34 -6.11
CA TRP A 50 0.32 -10.72 -6.27
C TRP A 50 -0.80 -11.61 -6.82
N GLY A 51 -0.59 -12.14 -8.02
CA GLY A 51 -1.54 -13.01 -8.72
C GLY A 51 -1.89 -12.49 -10.11
N GLN A 52 -3.09 -12.84 -10.59
CA GLN A 52 -3.53 -12.44 -11.92
C GLN A 52 -3.90 -10.95 -11.94
N ARG A 53 -3.22 -10.18 -12.78
CA ARG A 53 -3.41 -8.73 -13.00
C ARG A 53 -4.87 -8.26 -13.07
N LYS A 54 -5.72 -8.92 -13.88
CA LYS A 54 -7.15 -8.59 -13.97
C LYS A 54 -7.87 -8.71 -12.63
N THR A 55 -7.57 -9.76 -11.85
CA THR A 55 -8.12 -9.98 -10.51
C THR A 55 -7.61 -8.94 -9.53
N ILE A 56 -6.34 -8.57 -9.60
CA ILE A 56 -5.74 -7.53 -8.73
C ILE A 56 -6.48 -6.21 -8.94
N ILE A 57 -6.62 -5.76 -10.20
CA ILE A 57 -7.31 -4.51 -10.54
C ILE A 57 -8.77 -4.58 -10.06
N SER A 58 -9.48 -5.68 -10.37
CA SER A 58 -10.87 -5.87 -9.94
C SER A 58 -11.03 -5.80 -8.42
N LYS A 59 -10.09 -6.39 -7.66
CA LYS A 59 -10.14 -6.37 -6.18
C LYS A 59 -9.77 -5.02 -5.59
N CYS A 60 -8.88 -4.27 -6.22
CA CYS A 60 -8.60 -2.90 -5.82
C CYS A 60 -9.82 -2.00 -6.08
N LEU A 61 -10.48 -2.12 -7.24
CA LEU A 61 -11.70 -1.37 -7.55
C LEU A 61 -12.84 -1.70 -6.56
N GLU A 62 -13.05 -2.99 -6.25
CA GLU A 62 -14.00 -3.43 -5.22
C GLU A 62 -13.69 -2.79 -3.86
N LEU A 63 -12.42 -2.77 -3.44
CA LEU A 63 -12.01 -2.17 -2.18
C LEU A 63 -12.23 -0.65 -2.16
N MET A 64 -11.95 0.04 -3.27
CA MET A 64 -12.17 1.48 -3.39
C MET A 64 -13.66 1.84 -3.39
N GLU A 65 -14.50 1.03 -4.03
CA GLU A 65 -15.96 1.17 -3.99
C GLU A 65 -16.50 1.02 -2.56
N MET A 66 -15.98 0.05 -1.79
CA MET A 66 -16.34 -0.12 -0.37
C MET A 66 -15.96 1.07 0.52
N MET A 67 -15.12 1.98 0.02
CA MET A 67 -14.73 3.24 0.66
C MET A 67 -15.36 4.46 -0.04
N ASP A 68 -16.46 4.27 -0.77
CA ASP A 68 -17.20 5.29 -1.51
C ASP A 68 -16.34 6.12 -2.49
N HIS A 69 -15.28 5.50 -3.03
CA HIS A 69 -14.25 6.19 -3.83
C HIS A 69 -13.64 7.43 -3.13
N ALA A 70 -13.63 7.44 -1.80
CA ALA A 70 -13.05 8.50 -0.99
C ALA A 70 -12.20 7.90 0.14
N PRO A 71 -11.14 7.12 -0.18
CA PRO A 71 -10.42 6.33 0.82
C PRO A 71 -9.86 7.15 1.98
N HIS A 72 -9.33 8.36 1.76
CA HIS A 72 -8.88 9.21 2.85
C HIS A 72 -10.04 9.71 3.72
N ASP A 73 -11.17 10.09 3.11
CA ASP A 73 -12.34 10.50 3.88
C ASP A 73 -12.87 9.35 4.75
N PHE A 74 -12.90 8.14 4.18
CA PHE A 74 -13.22 6.92 4.89
C PHE A 74 -12.30 6.70 6.10
N MET A 75 -10.97 6.87 5.97
CA MET A 75 -10.04 6.74 7.11
C MET A 75 -10.34 7.74 8.23
N LEU A 76 -10.81 8.94 7.91
CA LEU A 76 -11.10 9.97 8.91
C LEU A 76 -12.46 9.78 9.58
N ASN A 77 -13.47 9.37 8.80
CA ASN A 77 -14.88 9.56 9.16
C ASN A 77 -15.71 8.27 9.25
N HIS A 78 -15.19 7.10 8.86
CA HIS A 78 -15.95 5.85 8.96
C HIS A 78 -16.45 5.59 10.38
N GLN A 79 -17.61 4.95 10.46
CA GLN A 79 -18.19 4.41 11.69
C GLN A 79 -17.99 2.90 11.74
N ASP A 80 -18.14 2.32 12.94
CA ASP A 80 -18.02 0.86 13.14
C ASP A 80 -18.99 0.05 12.25
N SER A 81 -20.14 0.64 11.89
CA SER A 81 -21.09 0.02 10.97
C SER A 81 -20.51 -0.19 9.57
N ASP A 82 -19.68 0.74 9.11
CA ASP A 82 -19.15 0.76 7.74
C ASP A 82 -18.09 -0.33 7.57
N LEU A 83 -17.37 -0.65 8.65
CA LEU A 83 -16.39 -1.73 8.72
C LEU A 83 -16.99 -3.12 8.46
N LYS A 84 -18.30 -3.31 8.66
CA LYS A 84 -18.96 -4.60 8.46
C LYS A 84 -18.87 -5.10 7.01
N ALA A 85 -18.81 -4.19 6.05
CA ALA A 85 -18.65 -4.54 4.64
C ALA A 85 -17.33 -5.30 4.38
N PHE A 86 -16.28 -4.98 5.15
CA PHE A 86 -14.93 -5.53 4.97
C PHE A 86 -14.73 -6.93 5.55
N LEU A 87 -15.69 -7.43 6.34
CA LEU A 87 -15.64 -8.78 6.94
C LEU A 87 -15.60 -9.91 5.91
N ASN A 88 -16.02 -9.64 4.67
CA ASN A 88 -16.02 -10.61 3.59
C ASN A 88 -14.95 -10.34 2.52
N PHE A 89 -14.16 -9.26 2.67
CA PHE A 89 -13.14 -8.92 1.69
C PHE A 89 -11.99 -9.93 1.75
N LYS A 90 -11.58 -10.43 0.58
CA LYS A 90 -10.45 -11.33 0.45
C LYS A 90 -9.82 -11.24 -0.92
N HIS A 91 -8.50 -11.35 -0.91
CA HIS A 91 -7.68 -11.48 -2.11
C HIS A 91 -6.50 -12.39 -1.80
N ARG A 92 -6.54 -13.62 -2.34
CA ARG A 92 -5.46 -14.61 -2.17
C ARG A 92 -5.20 -14.88 -0.68
N THR A 93 -4.06 -14.45 -0.16
CA THR A 93 -3.65 -14.63 1.25
C THR A 93 -4.00 -13.43 2.14
N PHE A 94 -4.50 -12.34 1.54
CA PHE A 94 -5.01 -11.14 2.19
C PHE A 94 -6.52 -11.31 2.47
N ASN A 95 -6.95 -11.03 3.69
CA ASN A 95 -8.34 -11.22 4.10
C ASN A 95 -8.87 -10.04 4.93
N ASP A 96 -10.07 -10.20 5.47
CA ASP A 96 -10.77 -9.30 6.37
C ASP A 96 -9.90 -8.80 7.54
N ILE A 97 -9.21 -9.69 8.26
CA ILE A 97 -8.33 -9.32 9.38
C ILE A 97 -7.21 -8.39 8.92
N ASP A 98 -6.63 -8.63 7.73
CA ASP A 98 -5.62 -7.73 7.18
C ASP A 98 -6.21 -6.38 6.80
N THR A 99 -7.35 -6.41 6.12
CA THR A 99 -8.03 -5.22 5.60
C THR A 99 -8.44 -4.29 6.72
N LEU A 100 -9.09 -4.83 7.75
CA LEU A 100 -9.52 -4.09 8.92
C LEU A 100 -8.34 -3.50 9.69
N TYR A 101 -7.23 -4.25 9.80
CA TYR A 101 -6.03 -3.71 10.45
C TYR A 101 -5.41 -2.57 9.65
N PHE A 102 -5.34 -2.69 8.32
CA PHE A 102 -4.83 -1.62 7.46
C PHE A 102 -5.68 -0.36 7.58
N ILE A 103 -7.00 -0.50 7.56
CA ILE A 103 -7.94 0.61 7.80
C ILE A 103 -7.67 1.22 9.17
N HIS A 104 -7.54 0.39 10.22
CA HIS A 104 -7.28 0.85 11.58
C HIS A 104 -5.98 1.66 11.67
N PHE A 105 -4.89 1.14 11.12
CA PHE A 105 -3.60 1.84 11.08
C PHE A 105 -3.69 3.16 10.32
N PHE A 106 -4.24 3.16 9.10
CA PHE A 106 -4.37 4.39 8.30
C PHE A 106 -5.27 5.42 8.97
N SER A 107 -6.35 4.98 9.60
CA SER A 107 -7.26 5.87 10.33
C SER A 107 -6.58 6.51 11.54
N TRP A 108 -5.79 5.74 12.29
CA TRP A 108 -4.96 6.29 13.37
C TRP A 108 -3.89 7.25 12.83
N PHE A 109 -3.23 6.89 11.73
CA PHE A 109 -2.13 7.64 11.16
C PHE A 109 -2.59 8.98 10.55
N TYR A 110 -3.55 8.97 9.63
CA TYR A 110 -4.02 10.19 8.94
C TYR A 110 -4.82 11.16 9.83
N LYS A 111 -5.27 10.72 11.01
CA LYS A 111 -5.79 11.65 12.02
C LYS A 111 -4.71 12.56 12.62
N ASN A 112 -3.44 12.16 12.54
CA ASN A 112 -2.31 12.87 13.14
C ASN A 112 -1.26 13.34 12.12
N HIS A 113 -1.31 12.83 10.89
CA HIS A 113 -0.34 13.08 9.84
C HIS A 113 -1.01 13.50 8.53
N SER A 114 -0.31 14.32 7.76
CA SER A 114 -0.83 14.87 6.51
C SER A 114 -0.52 13.99 5.30
N SER A 115 0.47 13.11 5.41
CA SER A 115 0.99 12.29 4.32
C SER A 115 1.60 10.99 4.83
N LEU A 116 1.37 9.89 4.13
CA LEU A 116 2.01 8.60 4.41
C LEU A 116 3.54 8.65 4.31
N GLU A 117 4.09 9.60 3.55
CA GLU A 117 5.53 9.85 3.46
C GLU A 117 6.17 10.04 4.83
N GLU A 118 5.46 10.69 5.77
CA GLU A 118 5.92 10.91 7.14
C GLU A 118 6.19 9.59 7.88
N ALA A 119 5.49 8.49 7.54
CA ALA A 119 5.71 7.18 8.14
C ALA A 119 7.06 6.54 7.77
N PHE A 120 7.61 6.88 6.61
CA PHE A 120 8.92 6.41 6.15
C PHE A 120 10.08 7.27 6.68
N LEU A 121 9.77 8.50 7.11
CA LEU A 121 10.73 9.49 7.58
C LEU A 121 10.89 9.50 9.11
N VAL A 122 10.17 8.62 9.83
CA VAL A 122 10.29 8.52 11.29
C VAL A 122 11.73 8.24 11.68
N GLY A 123 12.28 9.09 12.55
CA GLY A 123 13.63 8.95 13.07
C GLY A 123 14.76 9.18 12.06
N THR A 124 14.47 9.68 10.85
CA THR A 124 15.50 9.94 9.86
C THR A 124 16.24 11.24 10.11
N ASN A 125 17.56 11.17 10.16
CA ASN A 125 18.43 12.31 9.91
C ASN A 125 18.88 12.22 8.45
N TYR A 126 18.36 13.07 7.57
CA TYR A 126 18.54 13.02 6.10
C TYR A 126 19.98 12.85 5.58
N ALA A 127 21.00 13.03 6.42
CA ALA A 127 22.38 12.76 6.09
C ALA A 127 22.75 11.27 6.29
N GLY A 128 22.46 10.45 5.28
CA GLY A 128 23.16 9.16 5.09
C GLY A 128 22.46 7.89 5.61
N GLU A 129 21.19 7.94 5.97
CA GLU A 129 20.46 6.71 6.26
C GLU A 129 20.13 5.92 4.99
N ALA A 130 20.47 4.64 5.00
CA ALA A 130 20.11 3.70 3.95
C ALA A 130 18.60 3.47 3.94
N MET A 131 18.03 3.30 2.74
CA MET A 131 16.63 2.87 2.51
C MET A 131 16.24 1.69 3.42
N GLU A 132 17.19 0.81 3.71
CA GLU A 132 17.03 -0.30 4.65
C GLU A 132 16.45 0.15 6.00
N GLY A 133 17.03 1.18 6.63
CA GLY A 133 16.59 1.69 7.93
C GLY A 133 15.18 2.29 7.88
N MET A 134 14.87 3.03 6.80
CA MET A 134 13.54 3.61 6.59
C MET A 134 12.47 2.52 6.49
N LEU A 135 12.73 1.45 5.74
CA LEU A 135 11.80 0.33 5.60
C LEU A 135 11.62 -0.47 6.90
N ILE A 136 12.68 -0.61 7.69
CA ILE A 136 12.59 -1.26 9.01
C ILE A 136 11.67 -0.45 9.92
N ARG A 137 11.91 0.86 10.04
CA ARG A 137 11.10 1.74 10.91
C ARG A 137 9.67 1.91 10.43
N PHE A 138 9.45 1.97 9.11
CA PHE A 138 8.09 1.95 8.56
C PHE A 138 7.35 0.68 9.00
N HIS A 139 7.96 -0.50 8.87
CA HIS A 139 7.35 -1.75 9.32
C HIS A 139 7.08 -1.75 10.83
N GLU A 140 8.01 -1.24 11.64
CA GLU A 140 7.81 -1.11 13.10
C GLU A 140 6.67 -0.16 13.44
N LEU A 141 6.60 1.00 12.79
CA LEU A 141 5.51 1.97 12.96
C LEU A 141 4.17 1.38 12.53
N PHE A 142 4.12 0.74 11.36
CA PHE A 142 2.91 0.13 10.80
C PHE A 142 2.30 -0.90 11.76
N PHE A 143 3.13 -1.58 12.55
CA PHE A 143 2.72 -2.57 13.55
C PHE A 143 2.90 -2.12 15.01
N SER A 144 2.93 -0.80 15.26
CA SER A 144 3.12 -0.22 16.60
C SER A 144 1.87 -0.24 17.47
N LEU A 145 0.68 -0.36 16.87
CA LEU A 145 -0.59 -0.39 17.59
C LEU A 145 -0.78 -1.71 18.36
N PRO A 146 -1.35 -1.68 19.58
CA PRO A 146 -1.45 -2.87 20.46
C PRO A 146 -2.14 -4.07 19.81
N ASP A 147 -3.16 -3.82 18.99
CA ASP A 147 -4.01 -4.86 18.39
C ASP A 147 -3.50 -5.36 17.03
N ALA A 148 -2.23 -5.08 16.70
CA ALA A 148 -1.57 -5.52 15.46
C ALA A 148 -1.58 -7.06 15.30
N PRO A 149 -2.34 -7.62 14.33
CA PRO A 149 -2.44 -9.06 14.20
C PRO A 149 -1.12 -9.65 13.69
N HIS A 150 -0.63 -10.69 14.35
CA HIS A 150 0.63 -11.33 13.98
C HIS A 150 0.65 -11.81 12.51
N ARG A 151 -0.48 -12.34 12.01
CA ARG A 151 -0.59 -12.83 10.64
C ARG A 151 -0.45 -11.74 9.58
N THR A 152 -0.81 -10.50 9.92
CA THR A 152 -0.80 -9.36 9.00
C THR A 152 0.63 -8.89 8.73
N LYS A 153 1.57 -9.17 9.65
CA LYS A 153 3.00 -8.82 9.55
C LYS A 153 3.74 -9.42 8.35
N LYS A 154 3.14 -10.36 7.62
CA LYS A 154 3.72 -10.92 6.39
C LYS A 154 3.47 -10.05 5.15
N HIS A 155 2.53 -9.11 5.21
CA HIS A 155 2.13 -8.29 4.06
C HIS A 155 2.97 -7.02 3.91
N ILE A 156 3.62 -6.56 4.99
CA ILE A 156 4.61 -5.48 4.94
C ILE A 156 5.99 -6.11 5.03
N ALA A 157 6.79 -5.98 3.97
CA ALA A 157 8.16 -6.48 3.95
C ALA A 157 9.06 -5.65 4.88
N THR A 158 10.10 -6.27 5.42
CA THR A 158 11.12 -5.58 6.22
C THR A 158 12.50 -6.21 6.00
N PRO A 159 13.52 -5.42 5.62
CA PRO A 159 14.88 -5.93 5.44
C PRO A 159 15.48 -6.61 6.68
N ALA A 160 15.03 -6.25 7.89
CA ALA A 160 15.48 -6.87 9.14
C ALA A 160 15.29 -8.40 9.18
N ARG A 161 14.34 -8.94 8.39
CA ARG A 161 14.11 -10.39 8.27
C ARG A 161 15.00 -11.08 7.23
N LYS A 162 15.94 -10.36 6.59
CA LYS A 162 16.75 -10.84 5.47
C LYS A 162 15.90 -11.41 4.32
N SER A 163 14.67 -10.90 4.18
CA SER A 163 13.83 -11.17 3.02
C SER A 163 14.43 -10.42 1.84
N ALA A 164 15.02 -11.18 0.91
CA ALA A 164 15.58 -10.71 -0.36
C ALA A 164 14.48 -10.50 -1.40
#